data_AF-A0A973D183-F1
#
_entry.id   AF-A0A973D183-F1
#
_cell.length_a   1.000
_cell.length_b   1.000
_cell.length_c   1.000
_cell.angle_alpha   90.00
_cell.angle_beta   90.00
_cell.angle_gamma   90.00
#
_symmetry.space_group_name_H-M   'P 1'
#
loop_
_entity.id
_entity.type
_entity.pdbx_description
1 polymer ?
#
loop_
_entity_poly.entity_id
_entity_poly.type
_entity_poly.pdbx_seq_one_letter_code
_entity_poly.pdbx_strand_id
1 'polypeptide(L)'
;MTRTENKRKSVIITGYGGISAAGRSSGDNAFRRIIFAALTPKKQQQTLSSLAQVMNLPRDTNPQYLLDHSLIRQWDNIAWDANNIVFNQAFTNDQGETHWRQQYKASSVQSAAQTPQGFDPATLYPSHHHPRGLQMAVYGASDAIRSSGIEWEILSSYVQPDEIAVYAGSAMGQLNQEGHGGMLQAGTRGKRTSSKQCPLG
;
A
#
# COMPACT_ATOMS: atom_id res chain seq x y z
N MET A 1 -47.76 -25.72 -10.92
CA MET A 1 -46.33 -25.60 -11.24
C MET A 1 -46.01 -24.13 -11.50
N THR A 2 -45.64 -23.39 -10.46
CA THR A 2 -45.20 -22.00 -10.58
C THR A 2 -43.73 -22.00 -10.97
N ARG A 3 -43.46 -21.56 -12.20
CA ARG A 3 -42.13 -21.35 -12.76
C ARG A 3 -41.43 -20.26 -11.94
N THR A 4 -40.50 -20.65 -11.08
CA THR A 4 -39.60 -19.73 -10.38
C THR A 4 -38.80 -18.97 -11.42
N GLU A 5 -39.16 -17.71 -11.67
CA GLU A 5 -38.37 -16.81 -12.49
C GLU A 5 -36.98 -16.68 -11.86
N ASN A 6 -35.96 -17.11 -12.59
CA ASN A 6 -34.58 -17.01 -12.20
C ASN A 6 -34.13 -15.54 -12.30
N LYS A 7 -34.51 -14.74 -11.29
CA LYS A 7 -34.16 -13.31 -11.20
C LYS A 7 -32.65 -13.20 -10.94
N ARG A 8 -31.89 -12.83 -11.96
CA ARG A 8 -30.47 -12.51 -11.80
C ARG A 8 -30.33 -11.35 -10.81
N LYS A 9 -29.57 -11.55 -9.73
CA LYS A 9 -29.21 -10.47 -8.80
C LYS A 9 -28.24 -9.52 -9.51
N SER A 10 -28.54 -8.23 -9.52
CA SER A 10 -27.62 -7.21 -10.01
C SER A 10 -26.49 -6.98 -9.02
N VAL A 11 -25.29 -6.72 -9.52
CA VAL A 11 -24.14 -6.31 -8.70
C VAL A 11 -24.11 -4.78 -8.64
N ILE A 12 -24.05 -4.24 -7.42
CA ILE A 12 -23.95 -2.81 -7.16
C ILE A 12 -22.72 -2.52 -6.29
N ILE A 13 -22.08 -1.38 -6.53
CA ILE A 13 -20.97 -0.89 -5.69
C ILE A 13 -21.58 -0.03 -4.58
N THR A 14 -21.55 -0.51 -3.35
CA THR A 14 -22.09 0.19 -2.17
C THR A 14 -21.04 1.02 -1.44
N GLY A 15 -19.76 0.75 -1.67
CA GLY A 15 -18.63 1.47 -1.09
C GLY A 15 -17.36 1.15 -1.86
N TYR A 16 -16.40 2.08 -1.81
CA TYR A 16 -15.07 1.90 -2.37
C TYR A 16 -14.07 2.71 -1.55
N GLY A 17 -12.85 2.19 -1.41
CA GLY A 17 -11.83 2.80 -0.57
C GLY A 17 -10.46 2.23 -0.86
N GLY A 18 -9.46 2.77 -0.19
CA GLY A 18 -8.07 2.44 -0.43
C GLY A 18 -7.14 3.64 -0.33
N ILE A 19 -5.89 3.38 -0.67
CA ILE A 19 -4.83 4.39 -0.70
C ILE A 19 -3.99 4.14 -1.95
N SER A 20 -3.59 5.21 -2.63
CA SER A 20 -2.70 5.17 -3.79
C SER A 20 -1.71 6.33 -3.72
N ALA A 21 -0.91 6.53 -4.76
CA ALA A 21 -0.05 7.71 -4.85
C ALA A 21 -0.84 9.03 -4.86
N ALA A 22 -2.10 9.01 -5.30
CA ALA A 22 -2.98 10.17 -5.26
C ALA A 22 -3.64 10.41 -3.89
N GLY A 23 -3.37 9.57 -2.89
CA GLY A 23 -3.98 9.63 -1.57
C GLY A 23 -5.15 8.67 -1.40
N ARG A 24 -6.02 8.98 -0.44
CA ARG A 24 -7.16 8.15 -0.02
C ARG A 24 -8.20 8.07 -1.14
N SER A 25 -8.71 6.88 -1.45
CA SER A 25 -9.65 6.70 -2.56
C SER A 25 -11.06 7.19 -2.24
N SER A 26 -11.58 6.80 -1.07
CA SER A 26 -12.96 7.11 -0.68
C SER A 26 -13.21 8.62 -0.56
N GLY A 27 -14.45 9.03 -0.81
CA GLY A 27 -14.84 10.45 -0.90
C GLY A 27 -14.25 11.16 -2.13
N ASP A 28 -13.86 10.40 -3.14
CA ASP A 28 -13.18 10.83 -4.37
C ASP A 28 -11.87 11.60 -4.17
N ASN A 29 -11.20 11.48 -3.01
CA ASN A 29 -10.02 12.31 -2.72
C ASN A 29 -8.88 12.04 -3.71
N ALA A 30 -8.57 10.76 -3.97
CA ALA A 30 -7.57 10.37 -4.96
C ALA A 30 -7.93 10.82 -6.38
N PHE A 31 -9.19 10.68 -6.78
CA PHE A 31 -9.66 11.13 -8.09
C PHE A 31 -9.50 12.65 -8.24
N ARG A 32 -9.93 13.40 -7.22
CA ARG A 32 -9.77 14.86 -7.17
C ARG A 32 -8.30 15.28 -7.22
N ARG A 33 -7.39 14.54 -6.59
CA ARG A 33 -5.95 14.81 -6.71
C ARG A 33 -5.45 14.65 -8.15
N ILE A 34 -5.96 13.69 -8.92
CA ILE A 34 -5.59 13.49 -10.33
C ILE A 34 -6.08 14.67 -11.18
N ILE A 35 -7.33 15.11 -11.00
CA ILE A 35 -7.94 16.20 -11.78
C ILE A 35 -7.85 17.56 -11.10
N PHE A 36 -6.86 17.76 -10.22
CA PHE A 36 -6.85 18.86 -9.25
C PHE A 36 -7.01 20.26 -9.87
N ALA A 37 -6.39 20.49 -11.03
CA ALA A 37 -6.45 21.77 -11.75
C ALA A 37 -7.85 22.12 -12.27
N ALA A 38 -8.74 21.13 -12.47
CA ALA A 38 -10.09 21.33 -12.97
C ALA A 38 -11.14 21.51 -11.84
N LEU A 39 -10.72 21.46 -10.59
CA LEU A 39 -11.63 21.54 -9.44
C LEU A 39 -11.95 22.98 -9.06
N THR A 40 -13.11 23.16 -8.42
CA THR A 40 -13.43 24.42 -7.75
C THR A 40 -12.50 24.64 -6.55
N PRO A 41 -12.25 25.89 -6.12
CA PRO A 41 -11.39 26.18 -4.98
C PRO A 41 -11.78 25.42 -3.71
N LYS A 42 -13.09 25.25 -3.47
CA LYS A 42 -13.62 24.46 -2.35
C LYS A 42 -13.17 22.98 -2.42
N LYS A 43 -13.30 22.35 -3.59
CA LYS A 43 -12.90 20.94 -3.80
C LYS A 43 -11.37 20.78 -3.76
N GLN A 44 -10.61 21.76 -4.25
CA GLN A 44 -9.16 21.79 -4.11
C GLN A 44 -8.75 21.80 -2.64
N GLN A 45 -9.32 22.70 -1.84
CA GLN A 45 -8.99 22.80 -0.41
C GLN A 45 -9.37 21.54 0.38
N GLN A 46 -10.50 20.90 0.06
CA GLN A 46 -10.86 19.59 0.63
C GLN A 46 -9.83 18.51 0.28
N THR A 47 -9.37 18.48 -0.97
CA THR A 47 -8.37 17.50 -1.43
C THR A 47 -7.03 17.71 -0.75
N LEU A 48 -6.57 18.97 -0.65
CA LEU A 48 -5.36 19.34 0.09
C LEU A 48 -5.46 18.95 1.57
N SER A 49 -6.64 19.17 2.18
CA SER A 49 -6.86 18.79 3.58
C SER A 49 -6.79 17.27 3.77
N SER A 50 -7.33 16.49 2.82
CA SER A 50 -7.21 15.03 2.84
C SER A 50 -5.76 14.57 2.66
N LEU A 51 -4.98 15.23 1.81
CA LEU A 51 -3.55 14.92 1.63
C LEU A 51 -2.75 15.22 2.89
N ALA A 52 -2.93 16.40 3.49
CA ALA A 52 -2.26 16.79 4.72
C ALA A 52 -2.52 15.75 5.84
N GLN A 53 -3.76 15.27 5.98
CA GLN A 53 -4.09 14.21 6.93
C GLN A 53 -3.37 12.89 6.64
N VAL A 54 -3.38 12.43 5.38
CA VAL A 54 -2.69 11.20 4.96
C VAL A 54 -1.19 11.29 5.16
N MET A 55 -0.61 12.47 4.94
CA MET A 55 0.82 12.75 5.10
C MET A 55 1.21 13.02 6.57
N ASN A 56 0.24 13.04 7.49
CA ASN A 56 0.42 13.41 8.90
C ASN A 56 1.04 14.81 9.10
N LEU A 57 0.52 15.80 8.37
CA LEU A 57 0.99 17.18 8.37
C LEU A 57 -0.07 18.17 8.89
N PRO A 58 0.34 19.34 9.41
CA PRO A 58 -0.57 20.41 9.80
C PRO A 58 -1.49 20.87 8.65
N ARG A 59 -2.69 21.36 8.98
CA ARG A 59 -3.68 21.79 7.96
C ARG A 59 -3.26 23.02 7.16
N ASP A 60 -2.36 23.82 7.71
CA ASP A 60 -1.78 25.03 7.12
C ASP A 60 -0.49 24.74 6.32
N THR A 61 -0.14 23.47 6.14
CA THR A 61 0.97 23.05 5.27
C THR A 61 0.83 23.67 3.88
N ASN A 62 1.96 24.12 3.32
CA ASN A 62 2.04 24.69 1.98
C ASN A 62 1.36 23.74 0.96
N PRO A 63 0.30 24.20 0.23
CA PRO A 63 -0.37 23.41 -0.78
C PRO A 63 0.57 22.79 -1.82
N GLN A 64 1.61 23.52 -2.24
CA GLN A 64 2.54 23.03 -3.25
C GLN A 64 3.32 21.81 -2.75
N TYR A 65 3.72 21.82 -1.47
CA TYR A 65 4.40 20.68 -0.86
C TYR A 65 3.53 19.41 -0.90
N LEU A 66 2.24 19.52 -0.60
CA LEU A 66 1.30 18.39 -0.65
C LEU A 66 1.15 17.82 -2.07
N LEU A 67 1.17 18.70 -3.08
CA LEU A 67 1.07 18.30 -4.48
C LEU A 67 2.36 17.63 -4.97
N ASP A 68 3.52 18.19 -4.62
CA ASP A 68 4.84 17.68 -5.06
C ASP A 68 5.15 16.31 -4.43
N HIS A 69 4.64 16.04 -3.24
CA HIS A 69 4.88 14.80 -2.48
C HIS A 69 3.72 13.80 -2.60
N SER A 70 3.00 13.84 -3.72
CA SER A 70 1.97 12.87 -4.12
C SER A 70 2.12 12.55 -5.62
N LEU A 71 1.37 11.56 -6.12
CA LEU A 71 1.50 11.00 -7.48
C LEU A 71 2.89 10.39 -7.77
N ILE A 72 3.21 10.22 -9.05
CA ILE A 72 4.51 9.69 -9.51
C ILE A 72 5.58 10.76 -9.29
N ARG A 73 6.65 10.37 -8.60
CA ARG A 73 7.77 11.25 -8.27
C ARG A 73 9.01 10.43 -7.94
N GLN A 74 10.12 11.11 -7.66
CA GLN A 74 11.34 10.46 -7.20
C GLN A 74 11.09 9.66 -5.92
N TRP A 75 11.85 8.58 -5.73
CA TRP A 75 11.81 7.81 -4.49
C TRP A 75 12.06 8.68 -3.26
N ASP A 76 11.05 8.83 -2.41
CA ASP A 76 11.05 9.77 -1.27
C ASP A 76 10.23 9.26 -0.06
N ASN A 77 9.63 8.08 -0.19
CA ASN A 77 8.78 7.44 0.81
C ASN A 77 9.03 5.92 0.89
N ILE A 78 10.32 5.55 0.90
CA ILE A 78 10.82 4.17 0.92
C ILE A 78 11.83 3.97 2.06
N ALA A 79 11.99 2.73 2.50
CA ALA A 79 12.94 2.35 3.56
C ALA A 79 14.36 2.04 3.04
N TRP A 80 14.64 2.29 1.76
CA TRP A 80 15.93 2.05 1.10
C TRP A 80 16.38 3.30 0.32
N ASP A 81 17.65 3.35 -0.06
CA ASP A 81 18.21 4.45 -0.85
C ASP A 81 18.39 4.02 -2.31
N ALA A 82 17.72 4.73 -3.22
CA ALA A 82 17.75 4.45 -4.65
C ALA A 82 19.08 4.75 -5.34
N ASN A 83 19.94 5.56 -4.73
CA ASN A 83 21.30 5.79 -5.22
C ASN A 83 22.30 4.78 -4.65
N ASN A 84 21.95 4.12 -3.54
CA ASN A 84 22.84 3.22 -2.81
C ASN A 84 22.14 1.88 -2.51
N ILE A 85 21.71 1.17 -3.56
CA ILE A 85 21.15 -0.18 -3.39
C ILE A 85 22.28 -1.16 -3.07
N VAL A 86 22.08 -1.95 -2.02
CA VAL A 86 23.01 -2.99 -1.58
C VAL A 86 23.06 -4.12 -2.60
N PHE A 87 24.28 -4.48 -3.04
CA PHE A 87 24.53 -5.58 -3.96
C PHE A 87 25.78 -6.38 -3.55
N ASN A 88 25.77 -7.71 -3.68
CA ASN A 88 26.93 -8.54 -3.39
C ASN A 88 27.73 -8.81 -4.66
N GLN A 89 29.01 -8.41 -4.67
CA GLN A 89 29.93 -8.64 -5.78
C GLN A 89 30.94 -9.73 -5.40
N ALA A 90 31.09 -10.74 -6.25
CA ALA A 90 32.15 -11.73 -6.10
C ALA A 90 33.51 -11.10 -6.41
N PHE A 91 34.53 -11.47 -5.65
CA PHE A 91 35.92 -11.14 -5.91
C PHE A 91 36.83 -12.32 -5.54
N THR A 92 38.01 -12.38 -6.15
CA THR A 92 39.02 -13.40 -5.82
C THR A 92 40.05 -12.77 -4.91
N ASN A 93 40.37 -13.42 -3.79
CA ASN A 93 41.45 -12.97 -2.91
C ASN A 93 42.82 -13.39 -3.47
N ASP A 94 43.90 -12.95 -2.81
CA ASP A 94 45.27 -13.27 -3.22
C ASP A 94 45.60 -14.78 -3.16
N GLN A 95 44.77 -15.57 -2.48
CA GLN A 95 44.89 -17.02 -2.35
C GLN A 95 44.11 -17.79 -3.44
N GLY A 96 43.45 -17.09 -4.37
CA GLY A 96 42.65 -17.71 -5.44
C GLY A 96 41.25 -18.14 -5.00
N GLU A 97 40.80 -17.78 -3.80
CA GLU A 97 39.48 -18.13 -3.27
C GLU A 97 38.43 -17.09 -3.66
N THR A 98 37.20 -17.54 -3.94
CA THR A 98 36.07 -16.66 -4.21
C THR A 98 35.43 -16.19 -2.91
N HIS A 99 35.40 -14.88 -2.72
CA HIS A 99 34.76 -14.20 -1.60
C HIS A 99 33.68 -13.25 -2.12
N TRP A 100 32.73 -12.89 -1.25
CA TRP A 100 31.70 -11.91 -1.56
C TRP A 100 31.95 -10.65 -0.75
N ARG A 101 31.89 -9.49 -1.43
CA ARG A 101 31.91 -8.18 -0.78
C ARG A 101 30.63 -7.44 -1.08
N GLN A 102 30.13 -6.73 -0.07
CA GLN A 102 29.01 -5.82 -0.24
C GLN A 102 29.49 -4.58 -1.02
N GLN A 103 28.70 -4.17 -2.00
CA GLN A 103 28.87 -3.00 -2.84
C GLN A 103 27.55 -2.23 -2.92
N TYR A 104 27.61 -1.01 -3.45
CA TYR A 104 26.43 -0.18 -3.66
C TYR A 104 26.32 0.22 -5.13
N LYS A 105 25.09 0.25 -5.64
CA LYS A 105 24.80 0.68 -7.00
C LYS A 105 23.55 1.55 -7.01
N ALA A 106 23.55 2.59 -7.84
CA ALA A 106 22.34 3.33 -8.14
C ALA A 106 21.34 2.48 -8.94
N SER A 107 20.07 2.56 -8.56
CA SER A 107 18.95 2.02 -9.35
C SER A 107 18.95 2.64 -10.74
N SER A 108 18.67 1.85 -11.78
CA SER A 108 18.36 2.41 -13.10
C SER A 108 16.99 3.11 -13.13
N VAL A 109 16.12 2.83 -12.16
CA VAL A 109 14.79 3.43 -12.00
C VAL A 109 14.77 4.34 -10.78
N GLN A 110 14.56 5.64 -10.99
CA GLN A 110 14.64 6.67 -9.96
C GLN A 110 13.28 7.24 -9.53
N SER A 111 12.18 6.76 -10.08
CA SER A 111 10.83 7.24 -9.77
C SER A 111 9.81 6.12 -9.72
N ALA A 112 8.73 6.36 -8.98
CA ALA A 112 7.56 5.49 -8.92
C ALA A 112 6.33 6.20 -8.36
N ALA A 113 5.17 5.56 -8.54
CA ALA A 113 3.95 5.91 -7.82
C ALA A 113 4.04 5.41 -6.37
N GLN A 114 4.41 6.30 -5.46
CA GLN A 114 4.47 6.03 -4.01
C GLN A 114 3.27 6.68 -3.33
N THR A 115 2.75 6.08 -2.25
CA THR A 115 1.80 6.74 -1.34
C THR A 115 2.31 8.15 -0.95
N PRO A 116 1.41 9.11 -0.67
CA PRO A 116 1.83 10.45 -0.25
C PRO A 116 2.89 10.37 0.85
N GLN A 117 3.89 11.23 0.75
CA GLN A 117 5.04 11.19 1.65
C GLN A 117 4.60 11.29 3.11
N GLY A 118 5.19 10.46 3.98
CA GLY A 118 4.84 10.42 5.40
C GLY A 118 3.67 9.50 5.75
N PHE A 119 2.91 9.00 4.77
CA PHE A 119 1.90 7.99 5.04
C PHE A 119 2.54 6.67 5.48
N ASP A 120 2.28 6.28 6.72
CA ASP A 120 2.71 5.02 7.31
C ASP A 120 1.50 4.23 7.90
N PRO A 121 1.01 3.18 7.20
CA PRO A 121 -0.11 2.38 7.70
C PRO A 121 0.23 1.60 8.97
N ALA A 122 1.52 1.39 9.29
CA ALA A 122 1.92 0.66 10.48
C ALA A 122 1.55 1.37 11.78
N THR A 123 1.36 2.69 11.73
CA THR A 123 0.97 3.54 12.88
C THR A 123 -0.52 3.47 13.22
N LEU A 124 -1.34 2.92 12.33
CA LEU A 124 -2.80 2.99 12.42
C LEU A 124 -3.43 1.79 13.13
N TYR A 125 -2.67 0.71 13.31
CA TYR A 125 -3.09 -0.48 14.05
C TYR A 125 -1.87 -1.32 14.48
N PRO A 126 -2.01 -2.26 15.42
CA PRO A 126 -0.93 -3.16 15.83
C PRO A 126 -0.46 -4.08 14.67
N SER A 127 0.53 -3.63 13.92
CA SER A 127 0.95 -4.22 12.63
C SER A 127 2.23 -5.06 12.73
N HIS A 128 2.57 -5.54 13.93
CA HIS A 128 3.83 -6.26 14.18
C HIS A 128 4.02 -7.46 13.23
N HIS A 129 5.15 -7.48 12.52
CA HIS A 129 5.49 -8.50 11.52
C HIS A 129 4.57 -8.56 10.29
N HIS A 130 3.60 -7.67 10.14
CA HIS A 130 2.81 -7.61 8.92
C HIS A 130 3.64 -7.00 7.81
N PRO A 131 3.77 -7.66 6.65
CA PRO A 131 4.35 -7.01 5.49
C PRO A 131 3.53 -5.79 5.04
N ARG A 132 4.21 -4.85 4.38
CA ARG A 132 3.58 -3.59 3.94
C ARG A 132 2.32 -3.83 3.11
N GLY A 133 2.30 -4.85 2.26
CA GLY A 133 1.11 -5.23 1.48
C GLY A 133 -0.11 -5.54 2.35
N LEU A 134 0.06 -6.31 3.43
CA LEU A 134 -1.03 -6.61 4.37
C LEU A 134 -1.45 -5.37 5.16
N GLN A 135 -0.50 -4.51 5.56
CA GLN A 135 -0.82 -3.24 6.22
C GLN A 135 -1.70 -2.35 5.33
N MET A 136 -1.37 -2.28 4.04
CA MET A 136 -2.14 -1.54 3.03
C MET A 136 -3.52 -2.17 2.80
N ALA A 137 -3.62 -3.51 2.78
CA ALA A 137 -4.88 -4.22 2.62
C ALA A 137 -5.84 -3.95 3.78
N VAL A 138 -5.35 -3.99 5.03
CA VAL A 138 -6.15 -3.68 6.23
C VAL A 138 -6.65 -2.23 6.20
N TYR A 139 -5.78 -1.27 5.84
CA TYR A 139 -6.18 0.13 5.66
C TYR A 139 -7.26 0.26 4.58
N GLY A 140 -7.03 -0.32 3.40
CA GLY A 140 -7.94 -0.18 2.26
C GLY A 140 -9.30 -0.84 2.50
N ALA A 141 -9.34 -2.01 3.12
CA ALA A 141 -10.58 -2.66 3.53
C ALA A 141 -11.36 -1.81 4.53
N SER A 142 -10.68 -1.26 5.54
CA SER A 142 -11.30 -0.38 6.54
C SER A 142 -11.88 0.88 5.88
N ASP A 143 -11.14 1.48 4.96
CA ASP A 143 -11.57 2.67 4.22
C ASP A 143 -12.80 2.36 3.33
N ALA A 144 -12.79 1.22 2.63
CA ALA A 144 -13.88 0.80 1.76
C ALA A 144 -15.16 0.48 2.53
N ILE A 145 -15.06 -0.29 3.62
CA ILE A 145 -16.22 -0.64 4.46
C ILE A 145 -16.86 0.62 5.02
N ARG A 146 -16.07 1.52 5.63
CA ARG A 146 -16.57 2.78 6.19
C ARG A 146 -17.14 3.73 5.14
N SER A 147 -16.65 3.67 3.90
CA SER A 147 -17.18 4.52 2.81
C SER A 147 -18.64 4.21 2.44
N SER A 148 -19.14 3.01 2.78
CA SER A 148 -20.55 2.66 2.56
C SER A 148 -21.52 3.45 3.43
N GLY A 149 -21.02 4.05 4.54
CA GLY A 149 -21.86 4.72 5.53
C GLY A 149 -22.71 3.78 6.38
N ILE A 150 -22.48 2.47 6.30
CA ILE A 150 -23.19 1.44 7.06
C ILE A 150 -22.18 0.72 7.96
N GLU A 151 -22.48 0.61 9.25
CA GLU A 151 -21.66 -0.17 10.18
C GLU A 151 -21.68 -1.66 9.82
N TRP A 152 -20.55 -2.33 9.99
CA TRP A 152 -20.37 -3.72 9.55
C TRP A 152 -21.36 -4.67 10.25
N GLU A 153 -21.64 -4.45 11.53
CA GLU A 153 -22.58 -5.24 12.33
C GLU A 153 -24.00 -5.13 11.77
N ILE A 154 -24.37 -3.95 11.26
CA ILE A 154 -25.67 -3.76 10.60
C ILE A 154 -25.68 -4.52 9.28
N LEU A 155 -24.67 -4.34 8.43
CA LEU A 155 -24.61 -4.98 7.11
C LEU A 155 -24.63 -6.51 7.21
N SER A 156 -23.78 -7.07 8.07
CA SER A 156 -23.66 -8.52 8.28
C SER A 156 -24.92 -9.16 8.88
N SER A 157 -25.77 -8.40 9.58
CA SER A 157 -27.05 -8.91 10.12
C SER A 157 -28.10 -9.26 9.06
N TYR A 158 -27.95 -8.75 7.83
CA TYR A 158 -28.90 -8.99 6.73
C TYR A 158 -28.61 -10.25 5.92
N VAL A 159 -27.49 -10.92 6.17
CA VAL A 159 -27.02 -12.06 5.37
C VAL A 159 -26.57 -13.19 6.28
N GLN A 160 -26.58 -14.42 5.77
CA GLN A 160 -25.98 -15.54 6.48
C GLN A 160 -24.44 -15.45 6.43
N PRO A 161 -23.71 -16.06 7.38
CA PRO A 161 -22.25 -16.01 7.40
C PRO A 161 -21.56 -16.51 6.11
N ASP A 162 -22.18 -17.45 5.41
CA ASP A 162 -21.70 -18.03 4.14
C ASP A 162 -22.07 -17.21 2.90
N GLU A 163 -22.86 -16.13 3.06
CA GLU A 163 -23.20 -15.20 1.98
C GLU A 163 -22.23 -14.00 1.91
N ILE A 164 -21.19 -14.00 2.76
CA ILE A 164 -20.12 -13.00 2.76
C ILE A 164 -18.90 -13.59 2.07
N ALA A 165 -18.42 -12.92 1.02
CA ALA A 165 -17.23 -13.32 0.28
C ALA A 165 -16.21 -12.19 0.20
N VAL A 166 -14.92 -12.56 0.28
CA VAL A 166 -13.78 -11.65 0.11
C VAL A 166 -12.90 -12.18 -1.01
N TYR A 167 -12.70 -11.37 -2.05
CA TYR A 167 -11.81 -11.66 -3.16
C TYR A 167 -10.67 -10.64 -3.16
N ALA A 168 -9.49 -11.03 -2.69
CA ALA A 168 -8.32 -10.17 -2.58
C ALA A 168 -7.04 -10.98 -2.81
N GLY A 169 -5.97 -10.30 -3.22
CA GLY A 169 -4.67 -10.94 -3.42
C GLY A 169 -3.61 -9.96 -3.94
N SER A 170 -2.37 -10.44 -3.96
CA SER A 170 -1.22 -9.76 -4.56
C SER A 170 -0.62 -10.69 -5.60
N ALA A 171 -0.37 -10.20 -6.81
CA ALA A 171 0.24 -11.00 -7.88
C ALA A 171 1.69 -11.40 -7.57
N MET A 172 2.42 -10.54 -6.85
CA MET A 172 3.83 -10.77 -6.50
C MET A 172 4.00 -11.43 -5.12
N GLY A 173 2.91 -11.61 -4.37
CA GLY A 173 2.99 -11.77 -2.93
C GLY A 173 3.64 -10.53 -2.27
N GLN A 174 4.34 -10.77 -1.16
CA GLN A 174 4.85 -9.81 -0.19
C GLN A 174 6.38 -9.96 -0.15
N LEU A 175 7.06 -9.21 -1.03
CA LEU A 175 8.51 -9.32 -1.24
C LEU A 175 9.37 -8.48 -0.28
N ASN A 176 8.78 -7.94 0.78
CA ASN A 176 9.49 -7.24 1.84
C ASN A 176 10.02 -8.23 2.91
N GLN A 177 10.79 -7.72 3.87
CA GLN A 177 11.54 -8.55 4.83
C GLN A 177 10.65 -9.40 5.75
N GLU A 178 9.43 -8.96 5.99
CA GLU A 178 8.44 -9.63 6.84
C GLU A 178 7.74 -10.80 6.13
N GLY A 179 7.84 -10.87 4.79
CA GLY A 179 7.26 -11.93 3.95
C GLY A 179 8.31 -12.72 3.17
N HIS A 180 8.00 -13.05 1.91
CA HIS A 180 8.88 -13.81 1.02
C HIS A 180 10.24 -13.17 0.79
N GLY A 181 10.36 -11.84 0.83
CA GLY A 181 11.65 -11.17 0.68
C GLY A 181 12.66 -11.58 1.74
N GLY A 182 12.23 -11.62 3.00
CA GLY A 182 13.08 -12.09 4.10
C GLY A 182 13.33 -13.59 4.04
N MET A 183 12.32 -14.39 3.64
CA MET A 183 12.48 -15.84 3.45
C MET A 183 13.55 -16.18 2.41
N LEU A 184 13.51 -15.52 1.25
CA LEU A 184 14.42 -15.76 0.14
C LEU A 184 15.85 -15.26 0.44
N GLN A 185 15.99 -14.23 1.27
CA GLN A 185 17.29 -13.61 1.58
C GLN A 185 17.92 -14.10 2.90
N ALA A 186 17.20 -14.81 3.75
CA ALA A 186 17.70 -15.16 5.09
C ALA A 186 19.02 -15.95 5.01
N GLY A 187 19.05 -17.04 4.23
CA GLY A 187 20.23 -17.90 4.10
C GLY A 187 21.45 -17.18 3.54
N THR A 188 21.26 -16.33 2.51
CA THR A 188 22.36 -15.57 1.90
C THR A 188 22.91 -14.47 2.80
N ARG A 189 22.15 -14.09 3.85
CA ARG A 189 22.55 -13.11 4.86
C ARG A 189 23.03 -13.74 6.17
N GLY A 190 23.23 -15.07 6.20
CA GLY A 190 23.63 -15.80 7.41
C GLY A 190 22.57 -15.79 8.51
N LYS A 191 21.30 -15.57 8.15
CA LYS A 191 20.16 -15.55 9.08
C LYS A 191 19.28 -16.77 8.85
N ARG A 192 18.47 -17.11 9.86
CA ARG A 192 17.39 -18.09 9.71
C ARG A 192 16.11 -17.42 9.26
N THR A 193 15.32 -18.12 8.47
CA THR A 193 13.96 -17.73 8.11
C THR A 193 13.07 -17.69 9.36
N SER A 194 12.25 -16.65 9.49
CA SER A 194 11.23 -16.54 10.54
C SER A 194 10.05 -17.44 10.24
N SER A 195 9.41 -17.99 11.28
CA SER A 195 8.19 -18.81 11.14
C SER A 195 7.01 -18.08 10.48
N LYS A 196 7.05 -16.74 10.41
CA LYS A 196 5.98 -15.91 9.83
C LYS A 196 6.21 -15.54 8.36
N GLN A 197 7.42 -15.65 7.83
CA GLN A 197 7.75 -15.14 6.50
C GLN A 197 7.14 -15.94 5.35
N CYS A 198 7.01 -17.26 5.50
CA CYS A 198 6.33 -18.10 4.52
C CYS A 198 4.81 -17.86 4.49
N PRO A 199 4.07 -17.91 5.63
CA PRO A 199 2.62 -17.73 5.60
C PRO A 199 2.16 -16.28 5.34
N LEU A 200 2.98 -15.28 5.66
CA LEU A 200 2.68 -13.87 5.37
C LEU A 200 3.27 -13.39 4.04
N GLY A 201 3.96 -14.27 3.32
CA GLY A 201 4.66 -13.96 2.08
C GLY A 201 3.76 -13.70 0.88
#